data_AF-A0A3S0WAK3-F1
#
_entry.id   AF-A0A3S0WAK3-F1
#
_cell.length_a   1.000
_cell.length_b   1.000
_cell.length_c   1.000
_cell.angle_alpha   90.00
_cell.angle_beta   90.00
_cell.angle_gamma   90.00
#
_symmetry.space_group_name_H-M   'P 1'
#
loop_
_entity.id
_entity.type
_entity.pdbx_description
1 polymer ?
#
loop_
_entity_poly.entity_id
_entity_poly.type
_entity_poly.pdbx_seq_one_letter_code
_entity_poly.pdbx_strand_id
1 'polypeptide(L)'
;MESLGSRIKQLRLRAKLNKAALARKVGVSDVTISYWESGAIKQIGHERLVALADALECSLATLLEGDSAPPLLTLTHAAPLPWEQVQATTMTVPHHLPLKIDWKAPCVMVTPGPETDFSPVSAGDLVLLGPTHVFHKAGHYLIQREQGYVIEHFAKAPSDTTIHAVLLAHWSPA
;
A
#
# COMPACT_ATOMS: atom_id res chain seq x y z
N MET A 1 1.24 -10.70 -23.34
CA MET A 1 0.33 -9.84 -22.57
C MET A 1 -0.77 -10.70 -22.00
N GLU A 2 -1.08 -10.54 -20.72
CA GLU A 2 -2.15 -11.28 -20.07
C GLU A 2 -3.52 -10.75 -20.53
N SER A 3 -4.49 -11.64 -20.77
CA SER A 3 -5.85 -11.25 -21.16
C SER A 3 -6.75 -11.01 -19.94
N LEU A 4 -7.87 -10.30 -20.10
CA LEU A 4 -8.90 -10.20 -19.06
C LEU A 4 -9.39 -11.59 -18.61
N GLY A 5 -9.63 -12.51 -19.55
CA GLY A 5 -10.09 -13.86 -19.24
C GLY A 5 -9.10 -14.66 -18.39
N SER A 6 -7.81 -14.59 -18.72
CA SER A 6 -6.77 -15.23 -17.91
C SER A 6 -6.67 -14.62 -16.52
N ARG A 7 -6.84 -13.30 -16.36
CA ARG A 7 -6.87 -12.65 -15.04
C ARG A 7 -8.05 -13.07 -14.18
N ILE A 8 -9.26 -13.10 -14.77
CA ILE A 8 -10.45 -13.62 -14.07
C ILE A 8 -10.18 -15.02 -13.54
N LYS A 9 -9.59 -15.90 -14.37
CA LYS A 9 -9.23 -17.26 -13.97
C LYS A 9 -8.22 -17.28 -12.82
N GLN A 10 -7.15 -16.50 -12.91
CA GLN A 10 -6.12 -16.43 -11.86
C GLN A 10 -6.69 -15.92 -10.53
N LEU A 11 -7.43 -14.81 -10.56
CA LEU A 11 -8.06 -14.22 -9.38
C LEU A 11 -9.06 -15.20 -8.75
N ARG A 12 -9.85 -15.90 -9.57
CA ARG A 12 -10.77 -16.94 -9.09
C ARG A 12 -10.05 -18.05 -8.34
N LEU A 13 -8.91 -18.52 -8.88
CA LEU A 13 -8.11 -19.56 -8.24
C LEU A 13 -7.46 -19.06 -6.94
N ARG A 14 -6.97 -17.80 -6.90
CA ARG A 14 -6.44 -17.15 -5.69
C ARG A 14 -7.51 -17.06 -4.59
N ALA A 15 -8.74 -16.72 -4.96
CA ALA A 15 -9.91 -16.72 -4.09
C ALA A 15 -10.43 -18.13 -3.74
N LYS A 16 -9.78 -19.20 -4.21
CA LYS A 16 -10.16 -20.61 -3.98
C LYS A 16 -11.59 -20.94 -4.44
N LEU A 17 -12.07 -20.26 -5.47
CA LEU A 17 -13.41 -20.45 -6.03
C LEU A 17 -13.37 -21.39 -7.25
N ASN A 18 -14.37 -22.26 -7.39
CA ASN A 18 -14.65 -22.91 -8.68
C ASN A 18 -15.56 -22.01 -9.55
N LYS A 19 -15.72 -22.33 -10.84
CA LYS A 19 -16.50 -21.50 -11.78
C LYS A 19 -17.95 -21.29 -11.33
N ALA A 20 -18.59 -22.35 -10.81
CA ALA A 20 -19.95 -22.28 -10.30
C ALA A 20 -20.07 -21.39 -9.05
N ALA A 21 -19.08 -21.41 -8.16
CA ALA A 21 -19.06 -20.56 -6.97
C ALA A 21 -18.91 -19.07 -7.35
N LEU A 22 -18.01 -18.75 -8.29
CA LEU A 22 -17.89 -17.39 -8.80
C LEU A 22 -19.18 -16.94 -9.51
N ALA A 23 -19.75 -17.80 -10.34
CA ALA A 23 -20.98 -17.51 -11.08
C ALA A 23 -22.15 -17.14 -10.15
N ARG A 24 -22.32 -17.89 -9.04
CA ARG A 24 -23.32 -17.57 -8.01
C ARG A 24 -23.09 -16.21 -7.36
N LYS A 25 -21.84 -15.86 -7.04
CA LYS A 25 -21.49 -14.54 -6.46
C LYS A 25 -21.77 -13.40 -7.43
N VAL A 26 -21.50 -13.60 -8.72
CA VAL A 26 -21.68 -12.58 -9.78
C VAL A 26 -23.13 -12.49 -10.29
N GLY A 27 -23.95 -13.51 -10.04
CA GLY A 27 -25.32 -13.61 -10.54
C GLY A 27 -25.39 -13.97 -12.04
N VAL A 28 -24.58 -14.93 -12.48
CA VAL A 28 -24.54 -15.47 -13.86
C VAL A 28 -24.46 -17.00 -13.86
N SER A 29 -24.44 -17.62 -15.04
CA SER A 29 -24.17 -19.06 -15.19
C SER A 29 -22.66 -19.37 -15.11
N ASP A 30 -22.32 -20.59 -14.71
CA ASP A 30 -20.94 -21.09 -14.74
C ASP A 30 -20.35 -21.18 -16.16
N VAL A 31 -21.22 -21.43 -17.15
CA VAL A 31 -20.90 -21.34 -18.58
C VAL A 31 -20.44 -19.93 -18.95
N THR A 32 -21.13 -18.89 -18.46
CA THR A 32 -20.75 -17.48 -18.68
C THR A 32 -19.34 -17.21 -18.17
N ILE A 33 -19.02 -17.66 -16.95
CA ILE A 33 -17.66 -17.56 -16.39
C ILE A 33 -16.66 -18.30 -17.29
N SER A 34 -17.00 -19.48 -17.78
CA SER A 34 -16.12 -20.25 -18.68
C SER A 34 -15.83 -19.52 -20.00
N TYR A 35 -16.81 -18.84 -20.58
CA TYR A 35 -16.63 -18.05 -21.80
C TYR A 35 -15.82 -16.78 -21.58
N TRP A 36 -15.95 -16.14 -20.42
CA TRP A 36 -15.08 -15.02 -20.05
C TRP A 36 -13.64 -15.48 -19.85
N GLU A 37 -13.41 -16.57 -19.10
CA GLU A 37 -12.07 -17.08 -18.83
C GLU A 37 -11.34 -17.57 -20.08
N SER A 38 -12.06 -18.17 -21.04
CA SER A 38 -11.47 -18.61 -22.31
C SER A 38 -11.26 -17.46 -23.30
N GLY A 39 -11.82 -16.28 -23.03
CA GLY A 39 -11.83 -15.15 -23.96
C GLY A 39 -12.76 -15.34 -25.17
N ALA A 40 -13.67 -16.32 -25.13
CA ALA A 40 -14.72 -16.48 -26.13
C ALA A 40 -15.66 -15.26 -26.16
N ILE A 41 -15.91 -14.65 -25.00
CA ILE A 41 -16.58 -13.35 -24.87
C ILE A 41 -15.53 -12.35 -24.36
N LYS A 42 -15.18 -11.38 -25.21
CA LYS A 42 -14.15 -10.38 -24.91
C LYS A 42 -14.71 -9.10 -24.28
N GLN A 43 -15.99 -8.82 -24.51
CA GLN A 43 -16.67 -7.64 -24.00
C GLN A 43 -17.56 -8.05 -22.83
N ILE A 44 -17.21 -7.56 -21.64
CA ILE A 44 -17.99 -7.75 -20.41
C ILE A 44 -18.54 -6.38 -20.03
N GLY A 45 -19.85 -6.28 -19.83
CA GLY A 45 -20.49 -5.02 -19.43
C GLY A 45 -20.00 -4.54 -18.07
N HIS A 46 -20.00 -3.22 -17.85
CA HIS A 46 -19.53 -2.57 -16.62
C HIS A 46 -20.11 -3.15 -15.33
N GLU A 47 -21.43 -3.40 -15.25
CA GLU A 47 -22.09 -4.02 -14.09
C GLU A 47 -21.49 -5.38 -13.76
N ARG A 48 -21.14 -6.17 -14.78
CA ARG A 48 -20.53 -7.49 -14.59
C ARG A 48 -19.07 -7.40 -14.22
N LEU A 49 -18.34 -6.39 -14.69
CA LEU A 49 -16.98 -6.12 -14.26
C LEU A 49 -16.92 -5.72 -12.77
N VAL A 50 -17.85 -4.87 -12.32
CA VAL A 50 -17.97 -4.50 -10.90
C VAL A 50 -18.33 -5.72 -10.06
N ALA A 51 -19.36 -6.48 -10.44
CA ALA A 51 -19.74 -7.69 -9.71
C ALA A 51 -18.63 -8.76 -9.69
N LEU A 52 -17.80 -8.85 -10.74
CA LEU A 52 -16.61 -9.70 -10.75
C LEU A 52 -15.57 -9.22 -9.74
N ALA A 53 -15.27 -7.92 -9.71
CA ALA A 53 -14.32 -7.34 -8.78
C ALA A 53 -14.76 -7.58 -7.32
N ASP A 54 -16.03 -7.34 -7.01
CA ASP A 54 -16.62 -7.60 -5.69
C ASP A 54 -16.55 -9.09 -5.33
N ALA A 55 -16.92 -9.98 -6.25
CA ALA A 55 -16.93 -11.42 -6.00
C ALA A 55 -15.53 -12.03 -5.82
N LEU A 56 -14.52 -11.42 -6.44
CA LEU A 56 -13.11 -11.79 -6.40
C LEU A 56 -12.32 -11.05 -5.31
N GLU A 57 -12.97 -10.15 -4.58
CA GLU A 57 -12.37 -9.35 -3.50
C GLU A 57 -11.13 -8.58 -3.97
N CYS A 58 -11.20 -7.97 -5.15
CA CYS A 58 -10.13 -7.17 -5.73
C CYS A 58 -10.65 -5.83 -6.26
N SER A 59 -9.73 -4.89 -6.51
CA SER A 59 -10.10 -3.63 -7.18
C SER A 59 -10.45 -3.86 -8.66
N LEU A 60 -11.26 -2.98 -9.24
CA LEU A 60 -11.54 -3.01 -10.69
C LEU A 60 -10.26 -2.82 -11.52
N ALA A 61 -9.33 -1.98 -11.06
CA ALA A 61 -8.03 -1.80 -11.70
C ALA A 61 -7.24 -3.12 -11.70
N THR A 62 -7.20 -3.83 -10.56
CA THR A 62 -6.57 -5.16 -10.47
C THR A 62 -7.17 -6.15 -11.46
N LEU A 63 -8.50 -6.15 -11.62
CA LEU A 63 -9.19 -7.02 -12.59
C LEU A 63 -8.84 -6.65 -14.05
N LEU A 64 -8.80 -5.36 -14.37
CA LEU A 64 -8.65 -4.84 -15.74
C LEU A 64 -7.21 -4.66 -16.20
N GLU A 65 -6.27 -4.48 -15.29
CA GLU A 65 -4.87 -4.13 -15.54
C GLU A 65 -3.91 -5.16 -14.93
N GLY A 66 -4.34 -5.93 -13.93
CA GLY A 66 -3.52 -6.88 -13.19
C GLY A 66 -2.99 -6.29 -11.88
N ASP A 67 -2.14 -7.02 -11.17
CA ASP A 67 -1.42 -6.51 -9.98
C ASP A 67 -0.41 -5.43 -10.41
N SER A 68 -0.93 -4.23 -10.65
CA SER A 68 -0.17 -2.97 -10.75
C SER A 68 -0.59 -2.06 -9.61
N ALA A 69 -0.72 -2.63 -8.41
CA ALA A 69 -0.69 -1.79 -7.22
C ALA A 69 0.63 -1.00 -7.30
N PRO A 70 0.60 0.34 -7.21
CA PRO A 70 1.84 1.10 -7.17
C PRO A 70 2.68 0.51 -6.03
N PRO A 71 3.98 0.24 -6.28
CA PRO A 71 4.83 -0.29 -5.23
C PRO A 71 4.74 0.65 -4.03
N LEU A 72 4.57 0.09 -2.83
CA LEU A 72 4.70 0.88 -1.62
C LEU A 72 6.07 1.55 -1.64
N LEU A 73 6.12 2.83 -1.27
CA LEU A 73 7.37 3.56 -1.24
C LEU A 73 8.28 2.94 -0.19
N THR A 74 9.53 2.68 -0.58
CA THR A 74 10.49 2.04 0.31
C THR A 74 11.31 3.09 1.05
N LEU A 75 11.39 2.97 2.38
CA LEU A 75 12.30 3.76 3.20
C LEU A 75 13.69 3.09 3.20
N THR A 76 14.72 3.86 2.85
CA THR A 76 16.12 3.40 2.85
C THR A 76 17.01 4.37 3.63
N HIS A 77 18.19 3.91 4.05
CA HIS A 77 19.19 4.76 4.70
C HIS A 77 19.76 5.83 3.74
N ALA A 78 19.59 5.68 2.42
CA ALA A 78 20.09 6.62 1.43
C ALA A 78 18.98 7.54 0.90
N ALA A 79 19.38 8.68 0.34
CA ALA A 79 18.51 9.53 -0.46
C ALA A 79 18.22 8.87 -1.84
N PRO A 80 17.12 9.24 -2.53
CA PRO A 80 16.11 10.23 -2.12
C PRO A 80 15.12 9.68 -1.09
N LEU A 81 14.59 10.57 -0.25
CA LEU A 81 13.54 10.21 0.70
C LEU A 81 12.25 9.83 -0.04
N PRO A 82 11.38 9.01 0.57
CA PRO A 82 10.17 8.50 -0.10
C PRO A 82 9.28 9.59 -0.73
N TRP A 83 9.15 10.76 -0.09
CA TRP A 83 8.35 11.88 -0.60
C TRP A 83 9.03 12.73 -1.68
N GLU A 84 10.31 12.51 -1.94
CA GLU A 84 11.07 13.18 -3.01
C GLU A 84 11.02 12.38 -4.33
N GLN A 85 10.51 11.15 -4.28
CA GLN A 85 10.42 10.27 -5.44
C GLN A 85 9.26 10.69 -6.36
N VAL A 86 9.42 10.53 -7.68
CA VAL A 86 8.42 10.93 -8.69
C VAL A 86 7.06 10.24 -8.51
N GLN A 87 7.04 9.06 -7.87
CA GLN A 87 5.83 8.27 -7.60
C GLN A 87 5.21 8.58 -6.22
N ALA A 88 5.77 9.53 -5.47
CA ALA A 88 5.31 9.82 -4.13
C ALA A 88 3.89 10.41 -4.13
N THR A 89 2.96 9.68 -3.53
CA THR A 89 1.61 10.22 -3.27
C THR A 89 1.53 10.56 -1.79
N THR A 90 1.46 11.86 -1.49
CA THR A 90 1.17 12.32 -0.12
C THR A 90 -0.33 12.27 0.13
N MET A 91 -0.72 12.00 1.37
CA MET A 91 -2.11 11.99 1.80
C MET A 91 -2.29 12.85 3.05
N THR A 92 -3.53 13.26 3.32
CA THR A 92 -3.89 13.75 4.66
C THR A 92 -4.21 12.55 5.54
N VAL A 93 -3.87 12.66 6.82
CA VAL A 93 -4.16 11.61 7.79
C VAL A 93 -5.69 11.43 7.90
N PRO A 94 -6.22 10.21 7.71
CA PRO A 94 -7.64 9.95 7.95
C PRO A 94 -8.01 10.18 9.42
N HIS A 95 -9.12 10.86 9.69
CA HIS A 95 -9.55 11.23 11.05
C HIS A 95 -9.77 10.04 12.01
N HIS A 96 -10.02 8.84 11.48
CA HIS A 96 -10.26 7.64 12.28
C HIS A 96 -8.97 6.92 12.68
N LEU A 97 -7.81 7.36 12.18
CA LEU A 97 -6.54 6.75 12.50
C LEU A 97 -6.12 7.17 13.92
N PRO A 98 -5.88 6.22 14.85
CA PRO A 98 -5.56 6.54 16.24
C PRO A 98 -4.12 7.01 16.37
N LEU A 99 -3.82 8.22 15.89
CA LEU A 99 -2.51 8.82 16.01
C LEU A 99 -2.33 9.40 17.41
N LYS A 100 -1.11 9.26 17.93
CA LYS A 100 -0.72 9.94 19.18
C LYS A 100 -0.52 11.44 18.96
N ILE A 101 -0.46 11.93 17.72
CA ILE A 101 -0.17 13.32 17.33
C ILE A 101 -1.37 13.85 16.54
N ASP A 102 -1.85 15.06 16.88
CA ASP A 102 -2.81 15.80 16.04
C ASP A 102 -2.09 16.34 14.78
N TRP A 103 -1.93 15.47 13.78
CA TRP A 103 -1.19 15.76 12.55
C TRP A 103 -2.12 16.24 11.44
N LYS A 104 -1.94 17.49 10.99
CA LYS A 104 -2.76 18.12 9.94
C LYS A 104 -2.02 18.43 8.64
N ALA A 105 -0.75 18.03 8.55
CA ALA A 105 0.08 18.19 7.37
C ALA A 105 0.05 16.92 6.50
N PRO A 106 0.56 16.96 5.26
CA PRO A 106 0.71 15.77 4.45
C PRO A 106 1.53 14.69 5.17
N CYS A 107 1.22 13.43 4.89
CA CYS A 107 1.96 12.26 5.34
C CYS A 107 2.14 11.27 4.18
N VAL A 108 3.08 10.36 4.35
CA VAL A 108 3.43 9.33 3.36
C VAL A 108 3.48 7.98 4.04
N MET A 109 2.89 6.99 3.38
CA MET A 109 2.92 5.60 3.81
C MET A 109 4.10 4.88 3.13
N VAL A 110 4.95 4.24 3.93
CA VAL A 110 6.19 3.62 3.49
C VAL A 110 6.37 2.24 4.13
N THR A 111 7.20 1.41 3.52
CA THR A 111 7.73 0.18 4.12
C THR A 111 9.25 0.29 4.25
N PRO A 112 9.88 -0.11 5.37
CA PRO A 112 11.33 -0.27 5.42
C PRO A 112 11.81 -1.25 4.35
N GLY A 113 12.97 -0.98 3.75
CA GLY A 113 13.58 -1.85 2.75
C GLY A 113 14.10 -3.18 3.35
N PRO A 114 14.26 -4.23 2.52
CA PRO A 114 14.64 -5.57 2.99
C PRO A 114 15.96 -5.65 3.77
N GLU A 115 16.90 -4.76 3.48
CA GLU A 115 18.23 -4.72 4.10
C GLU A 115 18.45 -3.45 4.93
N THR A 116 17.38 -2.97 5.57
CA THR A 116 17.45 -1.74 6.40
C THR A 116 17.24 -2.08 7.87
N ASP A 117 18.00 -1.42 8.74
CA ASP A 117 17.88 -1.53 10.20
C ASP A 117 17.31 -0.22 10.77
N PHE A 118 16.01 -0.04 10.61
CA PHE A 118 15.29 1.13 11.10
C PHE A 118 14.61 0.85 12.44
N SER A 119 15.34 0.48 13.50
CA SER A 119 14.70 0.26 14.81
C SER A 119 13.83 1.45 15.25
N PRO A 120 12.57 1.26 15.69
CA PRO A 120 11.93 -0.02 16.04
C PRO A 120 11.14 -0.70 14.90
N VAL A 121 11.22 -0.23 13.65
CA VAL A 121 10.51 -0.78 12.49
C VAL A 121 11.41 -1.69 11.66
N SER A 122 10.82 -2.72 11.07
CA SER A 122 11.53 -3.75 10.29
C SER A 122 10.98 -3.89 8.88
N ALA A 123 11.74 -4.53 8.01
CA ALA A 123 11.28 -4.87 6.66
C ALA A 123 9.96 -5.66 6.73
N GLY A 124 8.96 -5.22 5.95
CA GLY A 124 7.61 -5.78 5.97
C GLY A 124 6.62 -5.02 6.85
N ASP A 125 7.10 -4.11 7.72
CA ASP A 125 6.24 -3.20 8.47
C ASP A 125 5.68 -2.10 7.55
N LEU A 126 4.50 -1.59 7.94
CA LEU A 126 3.91 -0.40 7.34
C LEU A 126 4.10 0.78 8.29
N VAL A 127 4.61 1.89 7.78
CA VAL A 127 4.93 3.08 8.57
C VAL A 127 4.30 4.30 7.95
N LEU A 128 3.68 5.13 8.78
CA LEU A 128 3.19 6.45 8.37
C LEU A 128 4.16 7.52 8.84
N LEU A 129 4.77 8.22 7.89
CA LEU A 129 5.71 9.30 8.14
C LEU A 129 5.08 10.66 7.82
N GLY A 130 5.23 11.62 8.72
CA GLY A 130 4.89 13.02 8.47
C GLY A 130 6.15 13.83 8.16
N PRO A 131 6.41 14.23 6.90
CA PRO A 131 7.58 15.03 6.56
C PRO A 131 7.60 16.34 7.34
N THR A 132 8.71 16.62 8.02
CA THR A 132 8.84 17.80 8.87
C THR A 132 10.29 18.07 9.25
N HIS A 133 10.59 19.34 9.53
CA HIS A 133 11.91 19.77 9.99
C HIS A 133 11.89 20.28 11.44
N VAL A 134 10.77 20.10 12.14
CA VAL A 134 10.60 20.57 13.52
C VAL A 134 10.24 19.41 14.45
N PHE A 135 10.67 19.51 15.70
CA PHE A 135 10.26 18.59 16.74
C PHE A 135 8.85 18.96 17.22
N HIS A 136 7.92 18.02 17.18
CA HIS A 136 6.52 18.24 17.59
C HIS A 136 6.30 17.80 19.04
N LYS A 137 6.76 16.60 19.38
CA LYS A 137 6.65 16.00 20.71
C LYS A 137 7.55 14.77 20.86
N ALA A 138 7.61 14.21 22.08
CA ALA A 138 8.33 12.97 22.30
C ALA A 138 7.84 11.82 21.40
N GLY A 139 8.77 11.11 20.76
CA GLY A 139 8.49 10.06 19.80
C GLY A 139 9.66 9.73 18.90
N HIS A 140 9.42 8.94 17.86
CA HIS A 140 10.42 8.53 16.89
C HIS A 140 10.43 9.49 15.69
N TYR A 141 11.64 9.84 15.24
CA TYR A 141 11.86 10.75 14.11
C TYR A 141 12.87 10.15 13.15
N LEU A 142 12.63 10.37 11.85
CA LEU A 142 13.61 10.12 10.82
C LEU A 142 14.56 11.33 10.76
N ILE A 143 15.84 11.06 10.89
CA ILE A 143 16.91 12.05 10.93
C ILE A 143 18.06 11.62 10.03
N GLN A 144 18.95 12.55 9.69
CA GLN A 144 20.17 12.23 8.95
C GLN A 144 21.38 12.14 9.89
N ARG A 145 22.13 11.04 9.78
CA ARG A 145 23.45 10.80 10.40
C ARG A 145 24.52 10.61 9.32
N GLU A 146 25.78 10.49 9.72
CA GLU A 146 26.91 10.31 8.78
C GLU A 146 26.73 9.08 7.87
N GLN A 147 26.16 7.99 8.40
CA GLN A 147 25.94 6.74 7.67
C GLN A 147 24.60 6.69 6.91
N GLY A 148 23.82 7.78 6.92
CA GLY A 148 22.53 7.87 6.24
C GLY A 148 21.37 8.21 7.18
N TYR A 149 20.15 8.00 6.69
CA TYR A 149 18.92 8.21 7.44
C TYR A 149 18.71 7.10 8.47
N VAL A 150 18.31 7.47 9.69
CA VAL A 150 17.98 6.53 10.77
C VAL A 150 16.72 7.00 11.50
N ILE A 151 16.06 6.08 12.20
CA ILE A 151 14.96 6.39 13.10
C ILE A 151 15.49 6.39 14.54
N GLU A 152 15.27 7.50 15.24
CA GLU A 152 15.68 7.64 16.64
C GLU A 152 14.54 8.17 17.50
N HIS A 153 14.47 7.71 18.75
CA HIS A 153 13.53 8.22 19.73
C HIS A 153 14.07 9.47 20.43
N PHE A 154 13.30 10.55 20.42
CA PHE A 154 13.59 11.77 21.15
C PHE A 154 12.53 12.01 22.23
N ALA A 155 12.96 12.18 23.48
CA ALA A 155 12.08 12.59 24.59
C ALA A 155 11.86 14.11 24.64
N LYS A 156 12.78 14.87 24.07
CA LYS A 156 12.80 16.35 23.98
C LYS A 156 13.41 16.75 22.65
N ALA A 157 13.25 18.01 22.25
CA ALA A 157 13.81 18.52 21.01
C ALA A 157 15.33 18.26 20.95
N PRO A 158 15.83 17.61 19.88
CA PRO A 158 17.25 17.38 19.73
C PRO A 158 17.98 18.69 19.44
N SER A 159 19.19 18.82 20.00
CA SER A 159 20.15 19.87 19.64
C SER A 159 21.05 19.35 18.53
N ASP A 160 21.22 20.12 17.45
CA ASP A 160 22.15 19.82 16.36
C ASP A 160 21.82 18.51 15.59
N THR A 161 20.56 18.35 15.19
CA THR A 161 20.13 17.23 14.34
C THR A 161 19.02 17.68 13.41
N THR A 162 19.18 17.39 12.12
CA THR A 162 18.16 17.69 11.12
C THR A 162 17.08 16.61 11.14
N ILE A 163 15.85 17.01 11.47
CA ILE A 163 14.66 16.19 11.36
C ILE A 163 14.18 16.21 9.91
N HIS A 164 13.81 15.04 9.38
CA HIS A 164 13.23 14.89 8.05
C HIS A 164 11.77 14.41 8.10
N ALA A 165 11.42 13.59 9.09
CA ALA A 165 10.03 13.22 9.35
C ALA A 165 9.81 12.80 10.80
N VAL A 166 8.54 12.81 11.21
CA VAL A 166 8.08 12.15 12.43
C VAL A 166 7.40 10.83 12.08
N LEU A 167 7.63 9.79 12.88
CA LEU A 167 6.89 8.54 12.80
C LEU A 167 5.54 8.72 13.50
N LEU A 168 4.46 8.72 12.71
CA LEU A 168 3.11 8.94 13.17
C LEU A 168 2.44 7.64 13.64
N ALA A 169 2.64 6.58 12.87
CA ALA A 169 2.09 5.25 13.14
C ALA A 169 2.98 4.15 12.54
N HIS A 170 2.85 2.96 13.11
CA HIS A 170 3.59 1.76 12.77
C HIS A 170 2.66 0.57 12.92
N TRP A 171 2.61 -0.27 11.89
CA TRP A 171 1.91 -1.55 11.89
C TRP A 171 2.88 -2.63 11.48
N SER A 172 3.02 -3.65 12.32
CA SER A 172 3.74 -4.87 11.97
C SER A 172 2.73 -5.94 11.52
N PRO A 173 3.04 -6.72 10.47
CA PRO A 173 2.27 -7.93 10.19
C PRO A 173 2.35 -8.86 11.42
N ALA A 174 1.20 -9.45 11.79
CA ALA A 174 1.09 -10.37 12.91
C ALA A 174 1.71 -11.74 12.60
#